data_AF-A0A1H1GJP7-F1
#
_entry.id   AF-A0A1H1GJP7-F1
#
_cell.length_a   1.000
_cell.length_b   1.000
_cell.length_c   1.000
_cell.angle_alpha   90.00
_cell.angle_beta   90.00
_cell.angle_gamma   90.00
#
_symmetry.space_group_name_H-M   'P 1'
#
loop_
_entity.id
_entity.type
_entity.pdbx_description
1 polymer ?
#
loop_
_entity_poly.entity_id
_entity_poly.type
_entity_poly.pdbx_seq_one_letter_code
_entity_poly.pdbx_strand_id
1 'polypeptide(L)' 'MPRPPEPPSLPQEKIRELIAYADGMAVFMEAEVELINEMGRSATRNDLVRIIEGWKFTALALRESYDGQL' A
#
# COMPACT_ATOMS: atom_id res chain seq x y z
N MET A 1 26.33 -9.99 10.72
CA MET A 1 25.43 -9.19 9.88
C MET A 1 24.61 -8.30 10.80
N PRO A 2 24.29 -7.04 10.42
CA PRO A 2 23.39 -6.22 11.23
C PRO A 2 22.01 -6.89 11.32
N ARG A 3 21.37 -6.83 12.50
CA ARG A 3 19.99 -7.30 12.68
C ARG A 3 19.04 -6.27 12.07
N PRO A 4 17.96 -6.69 11.38
CA PRO A 4 16.90 -5.77 10.98
C PRO A 4 16.36 -5.00 12.19
N PRO A 5 15.97 -3.73 12.03
CA PRO A 5 15.31 -3.00 13.10
C PRO A 5 13.99 -3.68 13.47
N GLU A 6 13.65 -3.68 14.75
CA GLU A 6 12.33 -4.13 15.20
C GLU A 6 11.28 -3.05 14.85
N PRO A 7 10.07 -3.44 14.43
CA PRO A 7 9.00 -2.48 14.17
C PRO A 7 8.63 -1.71 15.44
N PRO A 8 8.22 -0.44 15.33
CA PRO A 8 7.80 0.34 16.50
C PRO A 8 6.55 -0.25 17.15
N SER A 9 6.42 -0.14 18.47
CA SER A 9 5.19 -0.54 19.16
C SER A 9 4.07 0.45 18.86
N LEU A 10 2.97 -0.04 18.29
CA LEU A 10 1.76 0.73 17.97
C LEU A 10 0.52 0.00 18.50
N PRO A 11 -0.57 0.73 18.85
CA PRO A 11 -1.84 0.09 19.16
C PRO A 11 -2.35 -0.76 17.98
N GLN A 12 -2.92 -1.94 18.24
CA GLN A 12 -3.43 -2.85 17.20
C GLN A 12 -4.40 -2.17 16.24
N GLU A 13 -5.30 -1.33 16.76
CA GLU A 13 -6.25 -0.57 15.95
C GLU A 13 -5.52 0.37 14.96
N LYS A 14 -4.45 1.03 15.40
CA LYS A 14 -3.67 1.92 14.53
C LYS A 14 -2.98 1.14 13.41
N ILE A 15 -2.49 -0.07 13.70
CA ILE A 15 -1.89 -0.94 12.69
C ILE A 15 -2.94 -1.33 11.64
N ARG A 16 -4.15 -1.73 12.10
CA ARG A 16 -5.27 -2.06 11.21
C ARG A 16 -5.70 -0.87 10.36
N GLU A 17 -5.79 0.32 10.93
CA GLU A 17 -6.10 1.56 10.20
C GLU A 17 -5.05 1.87 9.12
N LEU A 18 -3.76 1.73 9.42
CA LEU A 18 -2.69 1.99 8.45
C LEU A 18 -2.70 0.98 7.29
N ILE A 19 -2.94 -0.30 7.58
CA ILE A 19 -3.11 -1.33 6.56
C ILE A 19 -4.33 -1.01 5.68
N ALA A 20 -5.49 -0.73 6.31
CA ALA A 20 -6.71 -0.41 5.60
C ALA A 20 -6.58 0.85 4.73
N TYR A 21 -5.87 1.86 5.22
CA TYR A 21 -5.57 3.06 4.45
C TYR A 21 -4.71 2.76 3.23
N ALA A 22 -3.64 1.97 3.38
CA ALA A 22 -2.77 1.57 2.28
C ALA A 22 -3.53 0.75 1.22
N ASP A 23 -4.36 -0.21 1.63
CA ASP A 23 -5.23 -0.97 0.71
C ASP A 23 -6.21 -0.04 -0.02
N GLY A 24 -6.87 0.85 0.73
CA GLY A 24 -7.84 1.81 0.18
C GLY A 24 -7.22 2.74 -0.86
N MET A 25 -5.99 3.20 -0.61
CA MET A 25 -5.24 4.01 -1.58
C MET A 25 -4.92 3.24 -2.86
N ALA A 26 -4.52 1.97 -2.74
CA ALA A 26 -4.28 1.13 -3.92
C ALA A 26 -5.56 0.98 -4.75
N VAL A 27 -6.69 0.64 -4.13
CA VAL A 27 -7.99 0.49 -4.80
C VAL A 27 -8.44 1.78 -5.47
N PHE A 28 -8.34 2.91 -4.75
CA PHE A 28 -8.70 4.22 -5.29
C PHE A 28 -7.88 4.55 -6.55
N MET A 29 -6.55 4.34 -6.50
CA MET A 29 -5.67 4.64 -7.63
C MET A 29 -5.86 3.68 -8.81
N GLU A 30 -6.21 2.42 -8.57
CA GLU A 30 -6.58 1.48 -9.63
C GLU A 30 -7.81 1.98 -10.40
N ALA A 31 -8.84 2.44 -9.70
CA ALA A 31 -10.03 3.02 -10.33
C ALA A 31 -9.71 4.28 -11.15
N GLU A 32 -8.83 5.16 -10.64
CA GLU A 32 -8.37 6.33 -11.39
C GLU A 32 -7.62 5.94 -12.67
N VAL A 33 -6.79 4.89 -12.62
CA VAL A 33 -6.09 4.37 -13.80
C VAL A 33 -7.08 3.79 -14.82
N GLU A 34 -8.10 3.06 -14.38
CA GLU A 34 -9.18 2.57 -15.26
C GLU A 34 -9.88 3.73 -15.99
N LEU A 35 -10.28 4.76 -15.25
CA LEU A 35 -10.91 5.96 -15.83
C LEU A 35 -9.99 6.66 -16.85
N ILE A 36 -8.71 6.80 -16.54
CA ILE A 36 -7.72 7.40 -17.45
C ILE A 36 -7.59 6.58 -18.74
N ASN A 37 -7.62 5.25 -18.65
CA ASN A 37 -7.57 4.36 -19.81
C ASN A 37 -8.83 4.50 -20.67
N GLU A 38 -10.02 4.60 -20.06
CA GLU A 38 -11.28 4.84 -20.77
C GLU A 38 -11.27 6.18 -21.53
N MET A 39 -10.62 7.20 -20.97
CA MET A 39 -10.45 8.51 -21.60
C MET A 39 -9.34 8.56 -22.67
N GLY A 40 -8.63 7.46 -22.95
CA GLY A 40 -7.58 7.39 -23.96
C GLY A 40 -6.31 8.19 -23.64
N ARG A 41 -6.05 8.50 -22.36
CA ARG A 41 -4.86 9.24 -21.93
C ARG A 41 -3.78 8.24 -21.46
N SER A 42 -2.59 8.25 -22.08
CA SER A 42 -1.58 7.18 -21.90
C SER A 42 -0.31 7.56 -21.11
N ALA A 43 0.05 8.85 -21.06
CA ALA A 43 1.43 9.25 -20.70
C ALA A 43 1.83 9.09 -19.21
N THR A 44 0.90 8.97 -18.27
CA THR A 44 1.18 8.87 -16.82
C THR A 44 1.05 7.46 -16.23
N ARG A 45 0.75 6.46 -17.07
CA ARG A 45 0.36 5.11 -16.60
C ARG A 45 1.47 4.36 -15.87
N ASN A 46 2.70 4.41 -16.37
CA ASN A 46 3.81 3.63 -15.82
C ASN A 46 4.20 4.06 -14.39
N ASP A 47 4.12 5.37 -14.09
CA ASP A 47 4.44 5.87 -12.76
C ASP A 47 3.33 5.55 -11.76
N LEU A 48 2.06 5.63 -12.18
CA LEU A 48 0.91 5.30 -11.33
C LEU A 48 0.86 3.82 -10.98
N VAL A 49 1.13 2.93 -11.94
CA VAL A 49 1.19 1.47 -11.68
C VAL A 49 2.23 1.14 -10.60
N ARG A 50 3.41 1.75 -10.68
CA ARG A 50 4.47 1.55 -9.66
C ARG A 50 4.05 2.05 -8.28
N ILE A 51 3.33 3.17 -8.21
CA ILE A 51 2.84 3.70 -6.94
C ILE A 51 1.76 2.78 -6.34
N ILE A 52 0.85 2.25 -7.16
CA ILE A 52 -0.16 1.27 -6.75
C ILE A 52 0.52 0.02 -6.18
N GLU A 53 1.52 -0.53 -6.88
CA GLU A 53 2.31 -1.66 -6.39
C GLU A 53 3.01 -1.36 -5.07
N GLY A 54 3.56 -0.14 -4.93
CA GLY A 54 4.17 0.34 -3.69
C GLY A 54 3.19 0.38 -2.50
N TRP A 55 1.95 0.81 -2.71
CA TRP A 55 0.91 0.79 -1.67
C TRP A 55 0.55 -0.64 -1.25
N LYS A 56 0.33 -1.53 -2.24
CA LYS A 56 0.06 -2.96 -1.98
C LYS A 56 1.19 -3.63 -1.21
N PHE A 57 2.44 -3.39 -1.64
CA PHE A 57 3.62 -3.88 -0.95
C PHE A 57 3.70 -3.35 0.48
N THR A 58 3.39 -2.07 0.69
CA THR A 58 3.40 -1.46 2.03
C THR A 58 2.38 -2.10 2.95
N ALA A 59 1.14 -2.31 2.49
CA ALA A 59 0.10 -3.00 3.25
C ALA A 59 0.54 -4.42 3.64
N LEU A 60 1.13 -5.16 2.70
CA LEU A 60 1.70 -6.48 2.97
C LEU A 60 2.83 -6.41 4.00
N ALA A 61 3.82 -5.54 3.80
CA ALA A 61 4.96 -5.41 4.70
C ALA A 61 4.53 -5.03 6.12
N LEU A 62 3.50 -4.19 6.28
CA LEU A 62 2.92 -3.90 7.59
C LEU A 62 2.29 -5.14 8.22
N ARG A 63 1.46 -5.89 7.49
CA ARG A 63 0.86 -7.15 8.00
C ARG A 63 1.94 -8.11 8.50
N GLU A 64 2.97 -8.35 7.70
CA GLU A 64 4.07 -9.27 8.02
C GLU A 64 4.91 -8.77 9.21
N SER A 65 5.14 -7.45 9.31
CA SER A 65 5.94 -6.88 10.40
C SER A 65 5.25 -6.99 11.76
N TYR A 66 3.91 -7.02 11.77
CA TYR A 66 3.10 -7.09 12.99
C TYR A 66 2.38 -8.44 13.14
N ASP A 67 2.78 -9.46 12.37
CA ASP A 67 2.17 -10.78 12.45
C ASP A 67 2.36 -11.37 13.86
N GLY A 68 1.28 -11.92 14.43
CA GLY A 68 1.21 -12.34 15.84
C GLY A 68 0.91 -11.22 16.86
N GLN A 69 0.83 -9.95 16.43
CA GLN A 69 0.29 -8.84 17.25
C GLN A 69 -1.10 -8.38 16.79
N LEU A 70 -1.61 -8.86 15.66
CA LEU A 70 -2.90 -8.48 15.08
C LEU A 70 -4.08 -9.33 15.54
#